data_AF-A0A1Q8RX13-F1
#
_entry.id   AF-A0A1Q8RX13-F1
#
_cell.length_a   1.000
_cell.length_b   1.000
_cell.length_c   1.000
_cell.angle_alpha   90.00
_cell.angle_beta   90.00
_cell.angle_gamma   90.00
#
_symmetry.space_group_name_H-M   'P 1'
#
loop_
_entity.id
_entity.type
_entity.pdbx_description
1 polymer ?
#
loop_
_entity_poly.entity_id
_entity_poly.type
_entity_poly.pdbx_seq_one_letter_code
_entity_poly.pdbx_strand_id
1 'polypeptide(L)'
;MEVPLTFALTMAWDINSIKATDFSGFYQEMAQVSFGNDLTQQIATVWQHHDRLVALRRHEHIEPTTFSLLHYDEADQVVSRWENLLESAEDIYKQAPEEQKAAAFEMVLHPVKASYIFTKLQVTLGRNQLFARQRRNTANKLAREVLDLFDADYSLSEEFHALLGGKWNGIMRQTHYGFGDTWHAPSRDMISGLCYVQRRQSSNPIVGQMGVAVEDHEGVRPGRTNEESDRTHPSRRDLVAGVTLGLISRYGPSKRWFDIFTRGPQVIHWKATAPHHWIKLSISSGILDPDGDDVRVEISIDWEWVPDDFDQEVLINVHSEEGDFEQVHLPITARRLSDDFKHGFVEADGFVSIPASHQPISGVRLLPDCGRTAAGSITVDPAAIDQLPKLEYNFYTFSHAKKPVLLLYFNMTLDLDPANPMTYDLAVDNGAFETHRLVAKAENSGDLPGGWFHAVQDCTWLRKHYLSEAGIVPGEHVITLRLKHSNLILEKLVVDFGGVKESYLGPPPSFYLS
;
A
#
# COMPACT_ATOMS: atom_id res chain seq x y z
N MET A 1 13.18 7.57 21.77
CA MET A 1 13.79 8.27 20.59
C MET A 1 15.32 8.14 20.57
N GLU A 2 15.85 7.07 21.12
CA GLU A 2 17.26 6.92 21.45
C GLU A 2 18.10 6.62 20.21
N VAL A 3 17.58 5.80 19.30
CA VAL A 3 18.20 5.47 18.00
C VAL A 3 18.39 6.70 17.10
N PRO A 4 17.32 7.44 16.74
CA PRO A 4 17.48 8.64 15.90
C PRO A 4 18.25 9.77 16.59
N LEU A 5 18.17 9.90 17.92
CA LEU A 5 18.96 10.88 18.66
C LEU A 5 20.47 10.54 18.62
N THR A 6 20.81 9.26 18.82
CA THR A 6 22.20 8.78 18.69
C THR A 6 22.71 9.04 17.27
N PHE A 7 21.92 8.71 16.24
CA PHE A 7 22.25 9.01 14.85
C PHE A 7 22.59 10.49 14.63
N ALA A 8 21.69 11.37 15.07
CA ALA A 8 21.85 12.82 14.90
C ALA A 8 23.07 13.37 15.65
N LEU A 9 23.32 12.93 16.88
CA LEU A 9 24.46 13.38 17.68
C LEU A 9 25.79 12.84 17.15
N THR A 10 25.82 11.60 16.65
CA THR A 10 27.00 11.00 15.99
C THR A 10 27.37 11.80 14.74
N MET A 11 26.39 12.13 13.89
CA MET A 11 26.61 13.01 12.74
C MET A 11 27.01 14.44 13.12
N ALA A 12 26.42 15.00 14.19
CA ALA A 12 26.77 16.34 14.65
C ALA A 12 28.21 16.41 15.17
N TRP A 13 28.71 15.33 15.78
CA TRP A 13 30.09 15.21 16.23
C TRP A 13 31.07 15.04 15.06
N ASP A 14 30.77 14.15 14.12
CA ASP A 14 31.52 13.98 12.87
C ASP A 14 30.56 13.71 11.71
N ILE A 15 30.42 14.67 10.81
CA ILE A 15 29.50 14.59 9.66
C ILE A 15 29.86 13.47 8.67
N ASN A 16 31.09 12.94 8.73
CA ASN A 16 31.54 11.84 7.86
C ASN A 16 31.40 10.45 8.51
N SER A 17 30.94 10.39 9.77
CA SER A 17 30.81 9.14 10.53
C SER A 17 29.77 8.18 9.93
N ILE A 18 28.67 8.72 9.39
CA ILE A 18 27.60 7.95 8.77
C ILE A 18 27.45 8.40 7.31
N LYS A 19 27.64 7.47 6.38
CA LYS A 19 27.52 7.74 4.95
C LYS A 19 26.09 7.48 4.48
N ALA A 20 25.63 8.26 3.50
CA ALA A 20 24.31 8.08 2.87
C ALA A 20 24.09 6.70 2.22
N THR A 21 25.15 5.92 2.03
CA THR A 21 25.12 4.57 1.46
C THR A 21 25.31 3.46 2.50
N ASP A 22 25.42 3.79 3.78
CA ASP A 22 25.77 2.84 4.84
C ASP A 22 25.01 3.10 6.15
N PHE A 23 23.68 3.19 6.06
CA PHE A 23 22.83 3.25 7.25
C PHE A 23 22.84 1.92 8.02
N SER A 24 23.02 0.79 7.33
CA SER A 24 23.16 -0.53 7.95
C SER A 24 24.33 -0.60 8.93
N GLY A 25 25.48 0.00 8.58
CA GLY A 25 26.65 0.04 9.46
C GLY A 25 26.36 0.77 10.77
N PHE A 26 25.64 1.90 10.70
CA PHE A 26 25.22 2.62 11.90
C PHE A 26 24.35 1.76 12.82
N TYR A 27 23.31 1.12 12.28
CA TYR A 27 22.40 0.29 13.08
C TYR A 27 23.14 -0.91 13.69
N GLN A 28 24.07 -1.53 12.96
CA GLN A 28 24.91 -2.63 13.46
C GLN A 28 25.81 -2.15 14.61
N GLU A 29 26.55 -1.06 14.43
CA GLU A 29 27.43 -0.52 15.47
C GLU A 29 26.64 -0.13 16.72
N MET A 30 25.51 0.56 16.56
CA MET A 30 24.66 0.94 17.67
C MET A 30 24.11 -0.29 18.42
N ALA A 31 23.67 -1.32 17.69
CA ALA A 31 23.14 -2.53 18.30
C ALA A 31 24.23 -3.29 19.06
N GLN A 32 25.43 -3.36 18.50
CA GLN A 32 26.59 -3.98 19.13
C GLN A 32 26.98 -3.27 20.43
N VAL A 33 27.03 -1.94 20.44
CA VAL A 33 27.34 -1.14 21.63
C VAL A 33 26.27 -1.30 22.70
N SER A 34 24.99 -1.39 22.31
CA SER A 34 23.86 -1.40 23.24
C SER A 34 23.56 -2.78 23.82
N PHE A 35 23.73 -3.85 23.03
CA PHE A 35 23.28 -5.21 23.37
C PHE A 35 24.38 -6.28 23.30
N GLY A 36 25.57 -5.94 22.78
CA GLY A 36 26.62 -6.93 22.53
C GLY A 36 26.34 -7.79 21.30
N ASN A 37 27.21 -8.77 21.06
CA ASN A 37 27.34 -9.41 19.74
C ASN A 37 26.19 -10.37 19.35
N ASP A 38 25.59 -11.09 20.30
CA ASP A 38 24.75 -12.26 19.98
C ASP A 38 23.45 -11.91 19.22
N LEU A 39 22.87 -10.74 19.49
CA LEU A 39 21.63 -10.27 18.84
C LEU A 39 21.84 -9.04 17.94
N THR A 40 23.09 -8.58 17.75
CA THR A 40 23.43 -7.33 17.04
C THR A 40 22.74 -7.23 15.68
N GLN A 41 22.91 -8.25 14.83
CA GLN A 41 22.39 -8.20 13.46
C GLN A 41 20.86 -8.15 13.43
N GLN A 42 20.19 -8.91 14.30
CA GLN A 42 18.73 -8.98 14.35
C GLN A 42 18.16 -7.63 14.82
N ILE A 43 18.74 -7.05 15.87
CA ILE A 43 18.32 -5.74 16.39
C ILE A 43 18.55 -4.63 15.36
N ALA A 44 19.71 -4.61 14.72
CA ALA A 44 20.02 -3.64 13.67
C ALA A 44 19.02 -3.69 12.52
N THR A 45 18.68 -4.90 12.06
CA THR A 45 17.66 -5.10 11.03
C THR A 45 16.27 -4.63 11.49
N VAL A 46 15.88 -4.93 12.73
CA VAL A 46 14.59 -4.47 13.27
C VAL A 46 14.52 -2.94 13.33
N TRP A 47 15.57 -2.26 13.80
CA TRP A 47 15.61 -0.79 13.83
C TRP A 47 15.54 -0.17 12.44
N GLN A 48 16.31 -0.70 11.48
CA GLN A 48 16.28 -0.21 10.11
C GLN A 48 14.88 -0.39 9.48
N HIS A 49 14.26 -1.56 9.65
CA HIS A 49 12.93 -1.82 9.10
C HIS A 49 11.83 -1.00 9.80
N HIS A 50 11.93 -0.81 11.12
CA HIS A 50 11.04 0.06 11.88
C HIS A 50 11.10 1.51 11.35
N ASP A 51 12.30 2.06 11.15
CA ASP A 51 12.50 3.40 10.60
C ASP A 51 11.84 3.54 9.22
N ARG A 52 12.00 2.54 8.35
CA ARG A 52 11.37 2.49 7.02
C ARG A 52 9.84 2.47 7.08
N LEU A 53 9.26 1.74 8.03
CA LEU A 53 7.80 1.63 8.16
C LEU A 53 7.16 2.85 8.83
N VAL A 54 7.77 3.40 9.88
CA VAL A 54 7.26 4.62 10.54
C VAL A 54 7.40 5.86 9.65
N ALA A 55 8.28 5.81 8.64
CA ALA A 55 8.42 6.85 7.62
C ALA A 55 7.29 6.82 6.56
N LEU A 56 6.43 5.80 6.53
CA LEU A 56 5.28 5.79 5.61
C LEU A 56 4.32 6.94 5.93
N ARG A 57 3.95 7.06 7.21
CA ARG A 57 3.07 8.10 7.74
C ARG A 57 3.15 8.11 9.27
N ARG A 58 3.08 9.29 9.90
CA ARG A 58 3.01 9.40 11.36
C ARG A 58 1.71 8.80 11.89
N HIS A 59 1.73 8.14 13.05
CA HIS A 59 0.56 7.45 13.62
C HIS A 59 -0.65 8.39 13.71
N GLU A 60 -0.46 9.60 14.22
CA GLU A 60 -1.51 10.60 14.42
C GLU A 60 -2.14 11.10 13.10
N HIS A 61 -1.53 10.78 11.96
CA HIS A 61 -2.08 11.05 10.62
C HIS A 61 -2.66 9.80 9.94
N ILE A 62 -2.45 8.59 10.49
CA ILE A 62 -3.02 7.36 9.93
C ILE A 62 -4.48 7.25 10.40
N GLU A 63 -5.36 7.23 9.41
CA GLU A 63 -6.80 7.11 9.55
C GLU A 63 -7.29 5.78 8.93
N PRO A 64 -8.54 5.35 9.21
CA PRO A 64 -9.10 4.12 8.63
C PRO A 64 -9.14 4.09 7.11
N THR A 65 -9.04 5.25 6.46
CA THR A 65 -9.05 5.43 5.00
C THR A 65 -7.67 5.70 4.40
N THR A 66 -6.60 5.73 5.22
CA THR A 66 -5.25 6.06 4.74
C THR A 66 -4.73 5.02 3.76
N PHE A 67 -4.71 3.75 4.15
CA PHE A 67 -4.25 2.66 3.29
C PHE A 67 -5.45 2.00 2.62
N SER A 68 -5.35 1.78 1.30
CA SER A 68 -6.46 1.25 0.53
C SER A 68 -6.79 -0.18 0.95
N LEU A 69 -8.05 -0.38 1.34
CA LEU A 69 -8.62 -1.70 1.64
C LEU A 69 -9.05 -2.46 0.37
N LEU A 70 -9.17 -1.75 -0.74
CA LEU A 70 -9.74 -2.27 -1.99
C LEU A 70 -8.67 -2.49 -3.04
N HIS A 71 -7.64 -1.64 -3.06
CA HIS A 71 -6.72 -1.55 -4.18
C HIS A 71 -5.31 -2.03 -3.82
N TYR A 72 -4.75 -2.86 -4.70
CA TYR A 72 -3.36 -3.31 -4.69
C TYR A 72 -2.92 -4.08 -3.43
N ASP A 73 -3.87 -4.65 -2.69
CA ASP A 73 -3.67 -5.27 -1.37
C ASP A 73 -2.90 -4.36 -0.39
N GLU A 74 -3.01 -3.03 -0.54
CA GLU A 74 -2.12 -2.07 0.11
C GLU A 74 -2.19 -2.15 1.64
N ALA A 75 -3.39 -2.09 2.21
CA ALA A 75 -3.57 -2.16 3.66
C ALA A 75 -3.08 -3.49 4.25
N ASP A 76 -3.34 -4.61 3.57
CA ASP A 76 -2.92 -5.94 4.03
C ASP A 76 -1.40 -6.10 3.95
N GLN A 77 -0.75 -5.58 2.90
CA GLN A 77 0.70 -5.56 2.78
C GLN A 77 1.35 -4.70 3.88
N VAL A 78 0.78 -3.53 4.20
CA VAL A 78 1.29 -2.66 5.26
C VAL A 78 1.18 -3.35 6.63
N VAL A 79 0.03 -3.93 6.97
CA VAL A 79 -0.16 -4.65 8.23
C VAL A 79 0.77 -5.87 8.31
N SER A 80 0.88 -6.66 7.23
CA SER A 80 1.75 -7.84 7.20
C SER A 80 3.23 -7.48 7.39
N ARG A 81 3.68 -6.34 6.86
CA ARG A 81 5.06 -5.86 7.09
C ARG A 81 5.32 -5.53 8.56
N TRP A 82 4.36 -4.90 9.24
CA TRP A 82 4.45 -4.67 10.68
C TRP A 82 4.38 -5.96 11.49
N GLU A 83 3.54 -6.91 11.09
CA GLU A 83 3.40 -8.21 11.75
C GLU A 83 4.71 -9.02 11.70
N ASN A 84 5.30 -9.17 10.51
CA ASN A 84 6.58 -9.84 10.34
C ASN A 84 7.71 -9.18 11.16
N LEU A 85 7.68 -7.84 11.26
CA LEU A 85 8.64 -7.11 12.08
C LEU A 85 8.41 -7.35 13.58
N LEU A 86 7.15 -7.43 14.01
CA LEU A 86 6.78 -7.75 15.38
C LEU A 86 7.24 -9.15 15.77
N GLU A 87 7.03 -10.16 14.92
CA GLU A 87 7.53 -11.53 15.16
C GLU A 87 9.05 -11.52 15.40
N SER A 88 9.79 -10.79 14.56
CA SER A 88 11.25 -10.63 14.73
C SER A 88 11.62 -9.95 16.05
N ALA A 89 10.89 -8.90 16.43
CA ALA A 89 11.14 -8.17 17.68
C ALA A 89 10.78 -9.00 18.93
N GLU A 90 9.72 -9.80 18.87
CA GLU A 90 9.34 -10.73 19.94
C GLU A 90 10.38 -11.84 20.12
N ASP A 91 10.94 -12.35 19.03
CA ASP A 91 11.97 -13.39 19.09
C ASP A 91 13.29 -12.86 19.65
N ILE A 92 13.68 -11.62 19.32
CA ILE A 92 14.79 -10.92 19.98
C ILE A 92 14.52 -10.79 21.47
N TYR A 93 13.33 -10.31 21.84
CA TYR A 93 12.96 -10.16 23.25
C TYR A 93 13.01 -11.50 23.98
N LYS A 94 12.51 -12.60 23.40
CA LYS A 94 12.55 -13.95 23.99
C LYS A 94 13.99 -14.43 24.24
N GLN A 95 14.90 -14.16 23.30
CA GLN A 95 16.31 -14.59 23.36
C GLN A 95 17.18 -13.68 24.24
N ALA A 96 16.77 -12.43 24.48
CA ALA A 96 17.53 -11.49 25.28
C ALA A 96 17.79 -12.02 26.71
N PRO A 97 19.03 -11.92 27.23
CA PRO A 97 19.33 -12.24 28.62
C PRO A 97 18.45 -11.45 29.59
N GLU A 98 18.18 -12.01 30.77
CA GLU A 98 17.31 -11.38 31.78
C GLU A 98 17.74 -9.95 32.12
N GLU A 99 19.04 -9.70 32.21
CA GLU A 99 19.62 -8.37 32.47
C GLU A 99 19.39 -7.35 31.33
N GLN A 100 19.15 -7.83 30.11
CA GLN A 100 18.87 -7.00 28.93
C GLN A 100 17.38 -6.96 28.56
N LYS A 101 16.53 -7.76 29.19
CA LYS A 101 15.09 -7.85 28.88
C LYS A 101 14.39 -6.50 28.89
N ALA A 102 14.63 -5.67 29.89
CA ALA A 102 14.03 -4.34 29.97
C ALA A 102 14.46 -3.45 28.79
N ALA A 103 15.76 -3.43 28.45
CA ALA A 103 16.26 -2.67 27.31
C ALA A 103 15.73 -3.20 25.97
N ALA A 104 15.67 -4.52 25.79
CA ALA A 104 15.11 -5.13 24.58
C ALA A 104 13.61 -4.84 24.44
N PHE A 105 12.87 -4.81 25.55
CA PHE A 105 11.47 -4.38 25.54
C PHE A 105 11.36 -2.92 25.11
N GLU A 106 12.04 -2.01 25.79
CA GLU A 106 11.90 -0.56 25.60
C GLU A 106 12.33 -0.12 24.19
N MET A 107 13.44 -0.66 23.70
CA MET A 107 14.14 -0.16 22.52
C MET A 107 13.86 -0.94 21.24
N VAL A 108 13.34 -2.16 21.35
CA VAL A 108 13.14 -3.06 20.20
C VAL A 108 11.69 -3.50 20.10
N LEU A 109 11.16 -4.18 21.13
CA LEU A 109 9.81 -4.76 21.06
C LEU A 109 8.70 -3.71 21.13
N HIS A 110 8.72 -2.85 22.14
CA HIS A 110 7.67 -1.86 22.38
C HIS A 110 7.39 -0.96 21.17
N PRO A 111 8.38 -0.28 20.54
CA PRO A 111 8.10 0.60 19.41
C PRO A 111 7.47 -0.15 18.23
N VAL A 112 7.97 -1.35 17.91
CA VAL A 112 7.40 -2.19 16.83
C VAL A 112 5.98 -2.64 17.16
N LYS A 113 5.76 -3.13 18.39
CA LYS A 113 4.45 -3.64 18.83
C LYS A 113 3.40 -2.53 18.89
N ALA A 114 3.76 -1.35 19.40
CA ALA A 114 2.89 -0.18 19.41
C ALA A 114 2.49 0.23 17.98
N SER A 115 3.46 0.33 17.06
CA SER A 115 3.18 0.66 15.66
C SER A 115 2.32 -0.37 14.93
N TYR A 116 2.55 -1.67 15.20
CA TYR A 116 1.70 -2.75 14.68
C TYR A 116 0.27 -2.64 15.19
N ILE A 117 0.07 -2.54 16.52
CA ILE A 117 -1.26 -2.42 17.13
C ILE A 117 -1.98 -1.19 16.56
N PHE A 118 -1.30 -0.05 16.50
CA PHE A 118 -1.86 1.18 15.96
C PHE A 118 -2.33 1.03 14.52
N THR A 119 -1.44 0.56 13.65
CA THR A 119 -1.74 0.42 12.22
C THR A 119 -2.82 -0.62 11.98
N LYS A 120 -2.75 -1.76 12.66
CA LYS A 120 -3.76 -2.82 12.58
C LYS A 120 -5.12 -2.34 13.07
N LEU A 121 -5.19 -1.56 14.14
CA LEU A 121 -6.44 -0.99 14.63
C LEU A 121 -7.11 -0.12 13.57
N GLN A 122 -6.36 0.81 12.95
CA GLN A 122 -6.90 1.72 11.93
C GLN A 122 -7.41 0.96 10.70
N VAL A 123 -6.62 0.00 10.19
CA VAL A 123 -7.02 -0.86 9.06
C VAL A 123 -8.24 -1.72 9.41
N THR A 124 -8.28 -2.30 10.61
CA THR A 124 -9.41 -3.13 11.08
C THR A 124 -10.67 -2.29 11.25
N LEU A 125 -10.56 -1.05 11.72
CA LEU A 125 -11.68 -0.11 11.81
C LEU A 125 -12.21 0.27 10.43
N GLY A 126 -11.33 0.54 9.46
CA GLY A 126 -11.74 0.81 8.08
C GLY A 126 -12.47 -0.38 7.46
N ARG A 127 -11.94 -1.59 7.70
CA ARG A 127 -12.54 -2.85 7.24
C ARG A 127 -13.88 -3.12 7.93
N ASN A 128 -14.02 -2.85 9.23
CA ASN A 128 -15.29 -2.90 9.94
C ASN A 128 -16.33 -1.98 9.30
N GLN A 129 -15.97 -0.73 8.97
CA GLN A 129 -16.87 0.22 8.33
C GLN A 129 -17.29 -0.25 6.92
N LEU A 130 -16.35 -0.72 6.11
CA LEU A 130 -16.61 -1.27 4.77
C LEU A 130 -17.55 -2.48 4.85
N PHE A 131 -17.22 -3.45 5.70
CA PHE A 131 -17.99 -4.69 5.84
C PHE A 131 -19.38 -4.43 6.41
N ALA A 132 -19.51 -3.47 7.31
CA ALA A 132 -20.81 -3.03 7.82
C ALA A 132 -21.66 -2.37 6.72
N ARG A 133 -21.07 -1.56 5.81
CA ARG A 133 -21.77 -1.03 4.63
C ARG A 133 -22.27 -2.18 3.75
N GLN A 134 -21.45 -3.21 3.53
CA GLN A 134 -21.82 -4.44 2.80
C GLN A 134 -22.78 -5.36 3.56
N ARG A 135 -23.08 -5.05 4.84
CA ARG A 135 -23.93 -5.84 5.76
C ARG A 135 -23.37 -7.22 6.11
N ARG A 136 -22.06 -7.43 5.97
CA ARG A 136 -21.37 -8.66 6.34
C ARG A 136 -21.50 -8.91 7.85
N ASN A 137 -21.84 -10.13 8.25
CA ASN A 137 -21.89 -10.51 9.67
C ASN A 137 -20.53 -10.35 10.37
N THR A 138 -19.44 -10.59 9.65
CA THR A 138 -18.04 -10.44 10.12
C THR A 138 -17.69 -9.03 10.56
N ALA A 139 -18.45 -8.01 10.13
CA ALA A 139 -18.28 -6.64 10.63
C ALA A 139 -18.31 -6.58 12.17
N ASN A 140 -19.18 -7.37 12.83
CA ASN A 140 -19.27 -7.39 14.29
C ASN A 140 -18.04 -8.05 14.96
N LYS A 141 -17.39 -9.02 14.30
CA LYS A 141 -16.14 -9.63 14.78
C LYS A 141 -15.00 -8.60 14.72
N LEU A 142 -14.90 -7.88 13.59
CA LEU A 142 -13.95 -6.78 13.43
C LEU A 142 -14.20 -5.65 14.43
N ALA A 143 -15.46 -5.35 14.75
CA ALA A 143 -15.78 -4.35 15.77
C ALA A 143 -15.22 -4.72 17.16
N ARG A 144 -15.25 -6.02 17.50
CA ARG A 144 -14.63 -6.52 18.74
C ARG A 144 -13.11 -6.49 18.65
N GLU A 145 -12.53 -6.92 17.53
CA GLU A 145 -11.08 -6.85 17.32
C GLU A 145 -10.53 -5.43 17.46
N VAL A 146 -11.26 -4.41 16.96
CA VAL A 146 -10.88 -3.00 17.16
C VAL A 146 -10.85 -2.64 18.65
N LEU A 147 -11.82 -3.09 19.45
CA LEU A 147 -11.84 -2.85 20.89
C LEU A 147 -10.71 -3.60 21.60
N ASP A 148 -10.46 -4.85 21.22
CA ASP A 148 -9.37 -5.65 21.78
C ASP A 148 -8.00 -5.02 21.47
N LEU A 149 -7.80 -4.50 20.24
CA LEU A 149 -6.59 -3.77 19.85
C LEU A 149 -6.44 -2.45 20.61
N PHE A 150 -7.55 -1.73 20.84
CA PHE A 150 -7.54 -0.47 21.60
C PHE A 150 -7.16 -0.71 23.06
N ASP A 151 -7.69 -1.77 23.68
CA ASP A 151 -7.30 -2.17 25.04
C ASP A 151 -5.85 -2.70 25.09
N ALA A 152 -5.39 -3.40 24.04
CA ALA A 152 -4.02 -3.90 23.94
C ALA A 152 -2.99 -2.76 23.86
N ASP A 153 -3.31 -1.67 23.16
CA ASP A 153 -2.46 -0.47 23.11
C ASP A 153 -2.25 0.14 24.50
N TYR A 154 -3.34 0.33 25.26
CA TYR A 154 -3.24 0.87 26.61
C TYR A 154 -2.52 -0.10 27.56
N SER A 155 -2.79 -1.40 27.44
CA SER A 155 -2.10 -2.44 28.22
C SER A 155 -0.58 -2.42 27.98
N LEU A 156 -0.15 -2.17 26.73
CA LEU A 156 1.27 -2.03 26.38
C LEU A 156 1.90 -0.80 27.06
N SER A 157 1.16 0.30 27.14
CA SER A 157 1.60 1.49 27.89
C SER A 157 1.76 1.22 29.39
N GLU A 158 0.83 0.46 30.00
CA GLU A 158 0.93 0.03 31.40
C GLU A 158 2.14 -0.88 31.64
N GLU A 159 2.40 -1.82 30.73
CA GLU A 159 3.57 -2.70 30.77
C GLU A 159 4.87 -1.87 30.75
N PHE A 160 4.98 -0.90 29.84
CA PHE A 160 6.13 0.01 29.78
C PHE A 160 6.30 0.81 31.08
N HIS A 161 5.20 1.32 31.66
CA HIS A 161 5.23 2.09 32.90
C HIS A 161 5.62 1.24 34.12
N ALA A 162 5.36 -0.06 34.11
CA ALA A 162 5.69 -0.97 35.21
C ALA A 162 7.18 -1.39 35.23
N LEU A 163 7.89 -1.25 34.10
CA LEU A 163 9.28 -1.67 33.99
C LEU A 163 10.19 -1.11 35.07
N LEU A 164 11.08 -1.98 35.57
CA LEU A 164 12.14 -1.63 36.51
C LEU A 164 11.62 -0.88 37.76
N GLY A 165 10.46 -1.29 38.29
CA GLY A 165 9.87 -0.66 39.46
C GLY A 165 9.29 0.73 39.19
N GLY A 166 8.84 0.99 37.97
CA GLY A 166 8.24 2.27 37.61
C GLY A 166 9.21 3.32 37.08
N LYS A 167 10.42 2.93 36.63
CA LYS A 167 11.49 3.85 36.23
C LYS A 167 11.02 4.86 35.17
N TRP A 168 10.18 4.40 34.23
CA TRP A 168 9.70 5.19 33.09
C TRP A 168 8.22 5.52 33.17
N ASN A 169 7.64 5.45 34.37
CA ASN A 169 6.24 5.76 34.58
C ASN A 169 5.90 7.16 34.04
N GLY A 170 4.93 7.23 33.13
CA GLY A 170 4.48 8.47 32.52
C GLY A 170 5.04 8.79 31.13
N ILE A 171 6.07 8.08 30.64
CA ILE A 171 6.65 8.35 29.30
C ILE A 171 5.63 8.07 28.18
N MET A 172 4.87 6.97 28.28
CA MET A 172 3.83 6.60 27.29
C MET A 172 2.45 7.18 27.63
N ARG A 173 2.37 8.43 28.11
CA ARG A 173 1.07 9.10 28.41
C ARG A 173 0.54 9.98 27.28
N GLN A 174 1.31 10.14 26.21
CA GLN A 174 0.91 10.94 25.07
C GLN A 174 -0.27 10.27 24.35
N THR A 175 -1.35 11.02 24.19
CA THR A 175 -2.50 10.60 23.39
C THR A 175 -2.12 10.57 21.91
N HIS A 176 -2.62 9.58 21.19
CA HIS A 176 -2.28 9.30 19.81
C HIS A 176 -3.49 8.79 18.97
N TYR A 177 -4.66 8.60 19.60
CA TYR A 177 -5.94 8.36 18.92
C TYR A 177 -6.93 9.52 19.12
N GLY A 178 -7.81 9.73 18.14
CA GLY A 178 -8.89 10.71 18.24
C GLY A 178 -8.48 12.13 17.87
N PHE A 179 -7.42 12.27 17.07
CA PHE A 179 -7.14 13.52 16.37
C PHE A 179 -8.30 13.77 15.38
N GLY A 180 -8.91 14.96 15.47
CA GLY A 180 -9.95 15.41 14.53
C GLY A 180 -9.37 16.40 13.53
N ASP A 181 -10.20 17.34 13.06
CA ASP A 181 -9.80 18.39 12.10
C ASP A 181 -8.88 19.49 12.70
N THR A 182 -8.08 19.15 13.71
CA THR A 182 -7.22 20.08 14.44
C THR A 182 -5.85 19.46 14.73
N TRP A 183 -4.84 20.31 14.88
CA TRP A 183 -3.47 19.91 15.22
C TRP A 183 -3.28 19.65 16.73
N HIS A 184 -4.27 20.00 17.56
CA HIS A 184 -4.19 19.82 19.00
C HIS A 184 -4.34 18.34 19.39
N ALA A 185 -3.42 17.84 20.21
CA ALA A 185 -3.55 16.52 20.80
C ALA A 185 -4.81 16.45 21.70
N PRO A 186 -5.60 15.36 21.63
CA PRO A 186 -6.77 15.18 22.48
C PRO A 186 -6.36 14.96 23.94
N SER A 187 -7.28 15.21 24.88
CA SER A 187 -7.00 15.01 26.31
C SER A 187 -7.04 13.55 26.77
N ARG A 188 -7.60 12.66 25.94
CA ARG A 188 -7.65 11.20 26.13
C ARG A 188 -7.87 10.53 24.77
N ASP A 189 -7.30 9.34 24.60
CA ASP A 189 -7.52 8.52 23.41
C ASP A 189 -8.98 8.13 23.23
N MET A 190 -9.44 8.17 21.98
CA MET A 190 -10.75 7.70 21.58
C MET A 190 -10.73 7.10 20.18
N ILE A 191 -11.52 6.04 19.99
CA ILE A 191 -11.90 5.55 18.67
C ILE A 191 -13.32 6.01 18.33
N SER A 192 -13.61 6.21 17.05
CA SER A 192 -14.95 6.59 16.58
C SER A 192 -15.31 5.83 15.30
N GLY A 193 -16.58 5.87 14.88
CA GLY A 193 -17.02 5.23 13.64
C GLY A 193 -17.13 3.71 13.68
N LEU A 194 -17.15 3.10 14.87
CA LEU A 194 -17.36 1.65 15.03
C LEU A 194 -18.77 1.26 14.56
N CYS A 195 -18.86 0.25 13.69
CA CYS A 195 -20.11 -0.16 13.05
C CYS A 195 -20.53 -1.58 13.47
N TYR A 196 -21.84 -1.81 13.59
CA TYR A 196 -22.45 -3.11 13.88
C TYR A 196 -23.62 -3.40 12.93
N VAL A 197 -23.85 -4.68 12.65
CA VAL A 197 -25.00 -5.19 11.90
C VAL A 197 -25.90 -6.05 12.79
N GLN A 198 -27.22 -6.06 12.54
CA GLN A 198 -28.17 -6.90 13.26
C GLN A 198 -28.15 -8.34 12.74
N ARG A 199 -27.33 -9.19 13.35
CA ARG A 199 -27.11 -10.59 12.89
C ARG A 199 -28.33 -11.51 13.00
N ARG A 200 -29.31 -11.17 13.86
CA ARG A 200 -30.56 -11.93 14.01
C ARG A 200 -31.62 -11.56 12.97
N GLN A 201 -31.41 -10.46 12.25
CA GLN A 201 -32.33 -9.99 11.23
C GLN A 201 -31.92 -10.60 9.90
N SER A 202 -32.84 -11.37 9.31
CA SER A 202 -32.68 -11.80 7.93
C SER A 202 -32.65 -10.59 7.00
N SER A 203 -31.81 -10.68 5.97
CA SER A 203 -31.87 -9.77 4.83
C SER A 203 -33.25 -9.81 4.16
N ASN A 204 -33.59 -8.77 3.38
CA ASN A 204 -34.85 -8.72 2.63
C ASN A 204 -34.94 -9.97 1.73
N PRO A 205 -36.08 -10.69 1.67
CA PRO A 205 -36.21 -11.89 0.85
C PRO A 205 -35.90 -11.69 -0.63
N ILE A 206 -36.15 -10.51 -1.21
CA ILE A 206 -35.80 -10.22 -2.61
C ILE A 206 -34.27 -10.08 -2.77
N VAL A 207 -33.64 -9.56 -1.71
CA VAL A 207 -32.21 -9.34 -1.65
C VAL A 207 -31.56 -10.73 -1.52
N GLY A 208 -31.78 -11.51 -0.46
CA GLY A 208 -31.07 -12.78 -0.23
C GLY A 208 -30.04 -12.67 0.90
N GLN A 209 -29.55 -13.81 1.39
CA GLN A 209 -28.68 -13.85 2.59
C GLN A 209 -27.19 -13.96 2.20
N MET A 210 -26.87 -14.58 1.07
CA MET A 210 -25.51 -14.69 0.51
C MET A 210 -25.15 -13.40 -0.19
N GLY A 211 -23.98 -12.83 0.12
CA GLY A 211 -23.40 -11.75 -0.67
C GLY A 211 -22.09 -12.20 -1.30
N VAL A 212 -21.78 -11.62 -2.46
CA VAL A 212 -20.46 -11.69 -3.10
C VAL A 212 -19.81 -10.29 -2.99
N ALA A 213 -18.50 -10.17 -3.07
CA ALA A 213 -17.83 -8.89 -3.30
C ALA A 213 -16.53 -9.15 -4.03
N VAL A 214 -16.19 -8.33 -5.01
CA VAL A 214 -14.98 -8.51 -5.81
C VAL A 214 -13.84 -7.63 -5.31
N GLU A 215 -12.61 -8.05 -5.60
CA GLU A 215 -11.42 -7.20 -5.48
C GLU A 215 -11.62 -5.86 -6.21
N ASP A 216 -10.99 -4.78 -5.73
CA ASP A 216 -11.03 -3.44 -6.31
C ASP A 216 -12.40 -2.72 -6.31
N HIS A 217 -13.44 -3.27 -5.67
CA HIS A 217 -14.76 -2.61 -5.65
C HIS A 217 -15.54 -2.84 -4.34
N GLU A 218 -16.15 -1.80 -3.76
CA GLU A 218 -16.95 -1.95 -2.53
C GLU A 218 -18.40 -2.44 -2.77
N GLY A 219 -18.86 -2.35 -4.01
CA GLY A 219 -20.25 -2.52 -4.47
C GLY A 219 -20.83 -1.19 -4.98
N VAL A 220 -21.87 -1.19 -5.82
CA VAL A 220 -22.42 0.07 -6.39
C VAL A 220 -23.28 0.84 -5.37
N ARG A 221 -23.98 0.11 -4.49
CA ARG A 221 -24.87 0.50 -3.40
C ARG A 221 -24.82 -0.59 -2.31
N PRO A 222 -23.63 -0.88 -1.76
CA PRO A 222 -23.44 -1.99 -0.84
C PRO A 222 -24.44 -1.91 0.32
N GLY A 223 -25.13 -3.03 0.56
CA GLY A 223 -26.08 -3.18 1.66
C GLY A 223 -27.41 -2.43 1.55
N ARG A 224 -27.69 -1.73 0.44
CA ARG A 224 -29.02 -1.12 0.15
C ARG A 224 -29.87 -2.00 -0.77
N THR A 225 -29.21 -2.75 -1.63
CA THR A 225 -29.73 -3.73 -2.59
C THR A 225 -28.86 -5.00 -2.44
N ASN A 226 -29.34 -6.19 -2.84
CA ASN A 226 -28.42 -7.33 -2.99
C ASN A 226 -27.71 -7.25 -4.32
N GLU A 227 -27.02 -6.13 -4.48
CA GLU A 227 -25.90 -6.16 -5.39
C GLU A 227 -25.00 -7.25 -4.84
N GLU A 228 -24.60 -8.14 -5.72
CA GLU A 228 -23.80 -9.34 -5.44
C GLU A 228 -24.56 -10.63 -5.06
N SER A 229 -25.91 -10.67 -5.04
CA SER A 229 -26.70 -11.91 -5.27
C SER A 229 -28.23 -11.68 -5.26
N ASP A 230 -28.88 -11.41 -6.39
CA ASP A 230 -30.35 -11.36 -6.42
C ASP A 230 -30.96 -12.77 -6.66
N ARG A 231 -31.89 -13.16 -5.78
CA ARG A 231 -32.53 -14.49 -5.81
C ARG A 231 -33.34 -14.77 -7.06
N THR A 232 -33.74 -13.72 -7.77
CA THR A 232 -34.52 -13.79 -9.01
C THR A 232 -33.64 -13.61 -10.24
N HIS A 233 -32.50 -12.94 -10.12
CA HIS A 233 -31.50 -12.76 -11.16
C HIS A 233 -30.15 -12.28 -10.61
N PRO A 234 -29.00 -12.53 -11.28
CA PRO A 234 -27.73 -11.92 -10.88
C PRO A 234 -27.77 -10.39 -11.01
N SER A 235 -26.76 -9.70 -10.48
CA SER A 235 -26.56 -8.27 -10.66
C SER A 235 -26.58 -7.90 -12.14
N ARG A 236 -27.34 -6.85 -12.48
CA ARG A 236 -27.63 -6.45 -13.87
C ARG A 236 -27.56 -4.93 -14.02
N ARG A 237 -27.42 -4.48 -15.27
CA ARG A 237 -27.45 -3.06 -15.65
C ARG A 237 -26.36 -2.28 -14.90
N ASP A 238 -26.76 -1.26 -14.15
CA ASP A 238 -25.89 -0.39 -13.37
C ASP A 238 -25.20 -1.08 -12.19
N LEU A 239 -25.59 -2.32 -11.86
CA LEU A 239 -24.99 -3.11 -10.78
C LEU A 239 -23.76 -3.93 -11.21
N VAL A 240 -23.58 -4.13 -12.52
CA VAL A 240 -22.53 -5.03 -13.06
C VAL A 240 -21.13 -4.59 -12.64
N ALA A 241 -20.87 -3.28 -12.57
CA ALA A 241 -19.58 -2.78 -12.11
C ALA A 241 -19.25 -3.23 -10.67
N GLY A 242 -20.26 -3.51 -9.84
CA GLY A 242 -20.12 -4.04 -8.49
C GLY A 242 -19.45 -5.40 -8.42
N VAL A 243 -19.80 -6.28 -9.38
CA VAL A 243 -19.39 -7.68 -9.49
C VAL A 243 -18.28 -7.89 -10.54
N THR A 244 -17.70 -6.81 -11.07
CA THR A 244 -16.69 -6.88 -12.13
C THR A 244 -15.29 -6.73 -11.56
N LEU A 245 -14.49 -7.78 -11.70
CA LEU A 245 -13.09 -7.79 -11.32
C LEU A 245 -12.24 -6.89 -12.23
N GLY A 246 -11.08 -6.49 -11.72
CA GLY A 246 -10.03 -5.95 -12.57
C GLY A 246 -9.63 -6.94 -13.68
N LEU A 247 -9.15 -6.40 -14.80
CA LEU A 247 -8.63 -7.20 -15.92
C LEU A 247 -7.59 -8.21 -15.40
N ILE A 248 -7.58 -9.42 -15.94
CA ILE A 248 -6.48 -10.36 -15.76
C ILE A 248 -5.79 -10.60 -17.10
N SER A 249 -4.47 -10.51 -17.10
CA SER A 249 -3.62 -10.65 -18.28
C SER A 249 -2.33 -11.39 -17.96
N ARG A 250 -1.60 -11.82 -18.99
CA ARG A 250 -0.30 -12.50 -18.85
C ARG A 250 0.74 -11.66 -18.09
N TYR A 251 0.57 -10.34 -18.06
CA TYR A 251 1.51 -9.37 -17.51
C TYR A 251 0.98 -8.63 -16.28
N GLY A 252 -0.28 -8.90 -15.91
CA GLY A 252 -0.95 -8.32 -14.75
C GLY A 252 -0.79 -9.16 -13.48
N PRO A 253 -1.66 -8.93 -12.48
CA PRO A 253 -1.61 -9.71 -11.26
C PRO A 253 -1.84 -11.19 -11.53
N SER A 254 -1.08 -12.04 -10.84
CA SER A 254 -1.14 -13.50 -11.03
C SER A 254 -2.46 -14.14 -10.58
N LYS A 255 -3.22 -13.42 -9.76
CA LYS A 255 -4.51 -13.84 -9.21
C LYS A 255 -5.44 -12.65 -9.11
N ARG A 256 -6.74 -12.94 -9.15
CA ARG A 256 -7.81 -12.05 -8.71
C ARG A 256 -8.63 -12.75 -7.64
N TRP A 257 -9.45 -12.03 -6.88
CA TRP A 257 -10.30 -12.70 -5.88
C TRP A 257 -11.67 -12.06 -5.71
N PHE A 258 -12.61 -12.87 -5.22
CA PHE A 258 -13.88 -12.39 -4.69
C PHE A 258 -14.15 -13.06 -3.33
N ASP A 259 -14.84 -12.34 -2.45
CA ASP A 259 -15.32 -12.86 -1.17
C ASP A 259 -16.78 -13.32 -1.33
N ILE A 260 -17.16 -14.37 -0.59
CA ILE A 260 -18.55 -14.79 -0.37
C ILE A 260 -18.82 -14.70 1.14
N PHE A 261 -19.94 -14.08 1.51
CA PHE A 261 -20.23 -13.74 2.90
C PHE A 261 -21.69 -13.90 3.29
N THR A 262 -21.94 -13.93 4.61
CA THR A 262 -23.28 -14.02 5.18
C THR A 262 -23.85 -12.65 5.56
N ARG A 263 -25.17 -12.51 5.37
CA ARG A 263 -25.98 -11.40 5.88
C ARG A 263 -27.22 -11.93 6.57
N GLY A 264 -27.18 -12.03 7.90
CA GLY A 264 -28.27 -12.57 8.70
C GLY A 264 -27.99 -13.97 9.23
N PRO A 265 -29.01 -14.66 9.77
CA PRO A 265 -28.80 -15.82 10.65
C PRO A 265 -28.82 -17.18 9.92
N GLN A 266 -28.88 -17.21 8.59
CA GLN A 266 -29.03 -18.46 7.83
C GLN A 266 -27.67 -19.05 7.43
N VAL A 267 -27.49 -20.36 7.65
CA VAL A 267 -26.37 -21.13 7.08
C VAL A 267 -26.57 -21.28 5.57
N ILE A 268 -25.51 -21.04 4.79
CA ILE A 268 -25.56 -21.01 3.33
C ILE A 268 -24.63 -22.06 2.74
N HIS A 269 -25.16 -22.93 1.87
CA HIS A 269 -24.40 -23.94 1.15
C HIS A 269 -24.16 -23.44 -0.27
N TRP A 270 -22.93 -23.05 -0.58
CA TRP A 270 -22.62 -22.36 -1.83
C TRP A 270 -21.73 -23.19 -2.75
N LYS A 271 -21.80 -22.89 -4.05
CA LYS A 271 -20.94 -23.44 -5.09
C LYS A 271 -20.62 -22.39 -6.16
N ALA A 272 -19.37 -22.37 -6.58
CA ALA A 272 -18.85 -21.52 -7.65
C ALA A 272 -18.38 -22.38 -8.84
N THR A 273 -18.65 -21.93 -10.07
CA THR A 273 -18.24 -22.63 -11.29
C THR A 273 -17.77 -21.66 -12.36
N ALA A 274 -16.61 -21.95 -12.97
CA ALA A 274 -16.10 -21.25 -14.13
C ALA A 274 -16.35 -22.06 -15.43
N PRO A 275 -16.60 -21.42 -16.58
CA PRO A 275 -16.94 -22.10 -17.83
C PRO A 275 -15.72 -22.70 -18.55
N HIS A 276 -14.50 -22.29 -18.20
CA HIS A 276 -13.26 -22.77 -18.82
C HIS A 276 -12.39 -23.52 -17.81
N HIS A 277 -11.83 -24.65 -18.23
CA HIS A 277 -10.99 -25.51 -17.37
C HIS A 277 -9.66 -24.86 -16.97
N TRP A 278 -9.21 -23.85 -17.71
CA TRP A 278 -8.00 -23.08 -17.44
C TRP A 278 -8.22 -21.93 -16.46
N ILE A 279 -9.46 -21.65 -16.07
CA ILE A 279 -9.78 -20.78 -14.93
C ILE A 279 -9.80 -21.65 -13.68
N LYS A 280 -8.87 -21.43 -12.75
CA LYS A 280 -8.76 -22.18 -11.51
C LYS A 280 -9.35 -21.37 -10.37
N LEU A 281 -10.29 -21.96 -9.65
CA LEU A 281 -10.80 -21.45 -8.37
C LEU A 281 -10.10 -22.19 -7.24
N SER A 282 -9.52 -21.46 -6.28
CA SER A 282 -8.88 -22.03 -5.09
C SER A 282 -9.83 -22.90 -4.26
N ILE A 283 -11.10 -22.48 -4.16
CA ILE A 283 -12.20 -23.21 -3.54
C ILE A 283 -13.46 -22.99 -4.38
N SER A 284 -14.25 -24.05 -4.59
CA SER A 284 -15.42 -24.01 -5.50
C SER A 284 -16.74 -24.39 -4.83
N SER A 285 -16.73 -24.76 -3.56
CA SER A 285 -17.94 -24.99 -2.77
C SER A 285 -17.62 -24.95 -1.30
N GLY A 286 -18.61 -24.64 -0.47
CA GLY A 286 -18.44 -24.63 0.97
C GLY A 286 -19.72 -24.31 1.72
N ILE A 287 -19.57 -24.13 3.02
CA ILE A 287 -20.65 -23.76 3.94
C ILE A 287 -20.24 -22.46 4.60
N LEU A 288 -21.12 -21.46 4.56
CA LEU A 288 -20.98 -20.21 5.29
C LEU A 288 -21.82 -20.28 6.56
N ASP A 289 -21.14 -20.27 7.71
CA ASP A 289 -21.76 -20.14 9.02
C ASP A 289 -22.03 -18.64 9.32
N PRO A 290 -23.24 -18.25 9.75
CA PRO A 290 -23.52 -16.88 10.20
C PRO A 290 -22.57 -16.32 11.25
N ASP A 291 -22.01 -17.18 12.11
CA ASP A 291 -21.02 -16.86 13.15
C ASP A 291 -19.57 -17.04 12.68
N GLY A 292 -19.37 -17.59 11.47
CA GLY A 292 -18.07 -17.87 10.89
C GLY A 292 -17.45 -16.69 10.15
N ASP A 293 -16.33 -16.98 9.49
CA ASP A 293 -15.63 -16.06 8.62
C ASP A 293 -16.19 -16.10 7.20
N ASP A 294 -15.96 -15.02 6.47
CA ASP A 294 -16.26 -14.97 5.04
C ASP A 294 -15.24 -15.80 4.26
N VAL A 295 -15.61 -16.24 3.06
CA VAL A 295 -14.76 -17.10 2.23
C VAL A 295 -14.19 -16.30 1.08
N ARG A 296 -12.85 -16.26 0.97
CA ARG A 296 -12.17 -15.73 -0.20
C ARG A 296 -11.96 -16.82 -1.25
N VAL A 297 -12.37 -16.55 -2.47
CA VAL A 297 -12.12 -17.39 -3.65
C VAL A 297 -11.10 -16.70 -4.54
N GLU A 298 -9.85 -17.15 -4.48
CA GLU A 298 -8.82 -16.76 -5.45
C GLU A 298 -9.07 -17.43 -6.81
N ILE A 299 -8.89 -16.65 -7.88
CA ILE A 299 -8.96 -17.02 -9.28
C ILE A 299 -7.58 -16.89 -9.89
N SER A 300 -7.10 -17.94 -10.55
CA SER A 300 -5.88 -17.91 -11.36
C SER A 300 -6.11 -18.49 -12.76
N ILE A 301 -5.26 -18.09 -13.71
CA ILE A 301 -5.37 -18.46 -15.12
C ILE A 301 -4.19 -19.35 -15.50
N ASP A 302 -4.50 -20.53 -16.05
CA ASP A 302 -3.52 -21.39 -16.68
C ASP A 302 -3.30 -20.94 -18.14
N TRP A 303 -2.38 -20.00 -18.27
CA TRP A 303 -2.07 -19.29 -19.50
C TRP A 303 -1.61 -20.16 -20.67
N GLU A 304 -1.22 -21.42 -20.44
CA GLU A 304 -0.83 -22.39 -21.49
C GLU A 304 -2.02 -22.83 -22.36
N TRP A 305 -3.23 -22.79 -21.81
CA TRP A 305 -4.45 -23.28 -22.47
C TRP A 305 -5.36 -22.17 -22.99
N VAL A 306 -4.96 -20.92 -22.81
CA VAL A 306 -5.71 -19.74 -23.26
C VAL A 306 -5.30 -19.39 -24.69
N PRO A 307 -6.24 -19.33 -25.66
CA PRO A 307 -5.96 -18.84 -27.00
C PRO A 307 -5.35 -17.43 -26.97
N ASP A 308 -4.36 -17.15 -27.81
CA ASP A 308 -3.63 -15.88 -27.76
C ASP A 308 -4.48 -14.66 -28.17
N ASP A 309 -5.59 -14.89 -28.88
CA ASP A 309 -6.58 -13.88 -29.27
C ASP A 309 -7.76 -13.77 -28.28
N PHE A 310 -7.70 -14.47 -27.14
CA PHE A 310 -8.75 -14.41 -26.13
C PHE A 310 -8.81 -13.02 -25.50
N ASP A 311 -9.89 -12.28 -25.79
CA ASP A 311 -10.16 -10.96 -25.22
C ASP A 311 -11.67 -10.85 -24.93
N GLN A 312 -12.09 -11.48 -23.82
CA GLN A 312 -13.50 -11.65 -23.49
C GLN A 312 -13.73 -11.50 -21.99
N GLU A 313 -14.94 -11.08 -21.64
CA GLU A 313 -15.45 -11.20 -20.27
C GLU A 313 -16.00 -12.60 -20.04
N VAL A 314 -15.56 -13.24 -18.96
CA VAL A 314 -16.03 -14.56 -18.52
C VAL A 314 -16.86 -14.41 -17.25
N LEU A 315 -17.98 -15.13 -17.20
CA LEU A 315 -18.87 -15.15 -16.03
C LEU A 315 -18.56 -16.37 -15.14
N ILE A 316 -18.24 -16.11 -13.88
CA ILE A 316 -18.11 -17.13 -12.84
C ILE A 316 -19.44 -17.16 -12.07
N ASN A 317 -20.14 -18.28 -12.14
CA ASN A 317 -21.44 -18.44 -11.48
C ASN A 317 -21.24 -18.82 -10.02
N VAL A 318 -21.90 -18.12 -9.11
CA VAL A 318 -21.96 -18.42 -7.68
C VAL A 318 -23.42 -18.66 -7.30
N HIS A 319 -23.75 -19.82 -6.75
CA HIS A 319 -25.12 -20.14 -6.32
C HIS A 319 -25.12 -20.78 -4.94
N SER A 320 -26.26 -20.67 -4.25
CA SER A 320 -26.52 -21.41 -3.02
C SER A 320 -27.68 -22.40 -3.16
N GLU A 321 -27.69 -23.46 -2.35
CA GLU A 321 -28.83 -24.37 -2.23
C GLU A 321 -30.08 -23.66 -1.68
N GLU A 322 -29.87 -22.56 -0.94
CA GLU A 322 -30.90 -21.70 -0.39
C GLU A 322 -31.56 -20.79 -1.44
N GLY A 323 -31.07 -20.78 -2.68
CA GLY A 323 -31.66 -20.08 -3.83
C GLY A 323 -31.11 -18.69 -4.11
N ASP A 324 -29.96 -18.34 -3.54
CA ASP A 324 -29.22 -17.12 -3.88
C ASP A 324 -28.33 -17.41 -5.11
N PHE A 325 -28.20 -16.45 -6.04
CA PHE A 325 -27.39 -16.57 -7.26
C PHE A 325 -26.69 -15.26 -7.62
N GLU A 326 -25.46 -15.33 -8.11
CA GLU A 326 -24.71 -14.20 -8.66
C GLU A 326 -23.76 -14.63 -9.79
N GLN A 327 -23.33 -13.67 -10.60
CA GLN A 327 -22.27 -13.81 -11.60
C GLN A 327 -21.15 -12.82 -11.33
N VAL A 328 -19.94 -13.33 -11.07
CA VAL A 328 -18.73 -12.51 -11.04
C VAL A 328 -18.23 -12.35 -12.47
N HIS A 329 -18.04 -11.10 -12.89
CA HIS A 329 -17.57 -10.74 -14.22
C HIS A 329 -16.04 -10.64 -14.19
N LEU A 330 -15.36 -11.46 -14.98
CA LEU A 330 -13.91 -11.51 -15.08
C LEU A 330 -13.48 -11.15 -16.51
N PRO A 331 -13.07 -9.91 -16.76
CA PRO A 331 -12.42 -9.53 -18.01
C PRO A 331 -11.06 -10.22 -18.12
N ILE A 332 -10.81 -10.93 -19.23
CA ILE A 332 -9.56 -11.63 -19.49
C ILE A 332 -9.01 -11.22 -20.84
N THR A 333 -7.72 -10.89 -20.88
CA THR A 333 -7.01 -10.67 -22.13
C THR A 333 -5.73 -11.50 -22.20
N ALA A 334 -5.59 -12.30 -23.25
CA ALA A 334 -4.46 -13.19 -23.49
C ALA A 334 -3.39 -12.57 -24.40
N ARG A 335 -3.49 -11.26 -24.64
CA ARG A 335 -2.57 -10.49 -25.48
C ARG A 335 -1.12 -10.79 -25.11
N ARG A 336 -0.29 -10.90 -26.15
CA ARG A 336 1.15 -11.06 -26.03
C ARG A 336 1.85 -9.78 -26.45
N LEU A 337 3.02 -9.57 -25.86
CA LEU A 337 3.98 -8.59 -26.32
C LEU A 337 4.36 -8.86 -27.78
N SER A 338 4.68 -7.79 -28.50
CA SER A 338 5.36 -7.92 -29.78
C SER A 338 6.71 -8.59 -29.59
N ASP A 339 7.11 -9.45 -30.52
CA ASP A 339 8.43 -10.09 -30.53
C ASP A 339 9.58 -9.06 -30.61
N ASP A 340 9.30 -7.83 -31.05
CA ASP A 340 10.29 -6.76 -31.17
C ASP A 340 10.63 -6.10 -29.83
N PHE A 341 9.74 -6.15 -28.83
CA PHE A 341 10.00 -5.56 -27.52
C PHE A 341 10.89 -6.49 -26.69
N LYS A 342 12.11 -6.02 -26.37
CA LYS A 342 13.13 -6.86 -25.71
C LYS A 342 13.25 -6.60 -24.22
N HIS A 343 13.17 -5.34 -23.79
CA HIS A 343 13.44 -4.97 -22.39
C HIS A 343 12.56 -3.80 -21.96
N GLY A 344 11.92 -3.89 -20.79
CA GLY A 344 11.16 -2.80 -20.18
C GLY A 344 9.90 -3.26 -19.45
N PHE A 345 9.18 -2.29 -18.87
CA PHE A 345 7.98 -2.55 -18.09
C PHE A 345 6.74 -2.66 -18.97
N VAL A 346 5.83 -3.56 -18.63
CA VAL A 346 4.68 -3.89 -19.48
C VAL A 346 3.39 -3.41 -18.84
N GLU A 347 2.53 -2.78 -19.63
CA GLU A 347 1.22 -2.35 -19.18
C GLU A 347 0.37 -3.55 -18.74
N ALA A 348 -0.22 -3.39 -17.56
CA ALA A 348 -1.33 -4.20 -17.08
C ALA A 348 -2.33 -3.30 -16.35
N ASP A 349 -3.60 -3.69 -16.37
CA ASP A 349 -4.68 -2.96 -15.68
C ASP A 349 -4.77 -1.47 -16.01
N GLY A 350 -4.36 -1.07 -17.21
CA GLY A 350 -4.42 0.33 -17.65
C GLY A 350 -3.35 1.23 -17.03
N PHE A 351 -2.23 0.68 -16.55
CA PHE A 351 -1.08 1.48 -16.13
C PHE A 351 0.26 0.74 -16.28
N VAL A 352 1.36 1.49 -16.21
CA VAL A 352 2.72 0.97 -16.02
C VAL A 352 3.35 1.66 -14.81
N SER A 353 3.80 0.90 -13.82
CA SER A 353 4.44 1.41 -12.59
C SER A 353 5.89 0.97 -12.54
N ILE A 354 6.82 1.93 -12.44
CA ILE A 354 8.26 1.70 -12.61
C ILE A 354 9.00 2.28 -11.40
N PRO A 355 9.71 1.43 -10.61
CA PRO A 355 10.62 1.92 -9.59
C PRO A 355 11.73 2.77 -10.20
N ALA A 356 11.97 3.96 -9.65
CA ALA A 356 12.98 4.86 -10.21
C ALA A 356 14.41 4.31 -10.06
N SER A 357 14.61 3.45 -9.05
CA SER A 357 15.84 2.72 -8.76
C SER A 357 16.12 1.54 -9.70
N HIS A 358 15.21 1.21 -10.61
CA HIS A 358 15.43 0.13 -11.55
C HIS A 358 16.63 0.43 -12.47
N GLN A 359 17.62 -0.46 -12.48
CA GLN A 359 18.84 -0.37 -13.30
C GLN A 359 19.55 1.00 -13.22
N PRO A 360 20.17 1.34 -12.07
CA PRO A 360 20.82 2.63 -11.91
C PRO A 360 22.00 2.81 -12.87
N ILE A 361 22.15 4.03 -13.39
CA ILE A 361 23.21 4.42 -14.32
C ILE A 361 24.34 5.17 -13.61
N SER A 362 25.48 5.31 -14.29
CA SER A 362 26.57 6.17 -13.82
C SER A 362 26.11 7.62 -13.63
N GLY A 363 26.54 8.26 -12.55
CA GLY A 363 26.15 9.63 -12.18
C GLY A 363 24.85 9.73 -11.38
N VAL A 364 24.25 8.59 -11.01
CA VAL A 364 23.05 8.50 -10.16
C VAL A 364 23.40 7.71 -8.90
N ARG A 365 22.89 8.18 -7.75
CA ARG A 365 23.01 7.52 -6.45
C ARG A 365 21.73 6.78 -6.13
N LEU A 366 21.87 5.52 -5.73
CA LEU A 366 20.79 4.72 -5.17
C LEU A 366 20.63 5.04 -3.68
N LEU A 367 19.38 5.23 -3.25
CA LEU A 367 19.00 5.47 -1.86
C LEU A 367 18.00 4.39 -1.44
N PRO A 368 18.47 3.17 -1.11
CA PRO A 368 17.59 2.01 -0.86
C PRO A 368 16.65 2.22 0.33
N ASP A 369 17.10 3.00 1.32
CA ASP A 369 16.35 3.31 2.53
C ASP A 369 15.50 4.58 2.43
N CYS A 370 15.46 5.24 1.27
CA CYS A 370 14.71 6.48 1.07
C CYS A 370 13.46 6.26 0.21
N GLY A 371 12.34 6.92 0.55
CA GLY A 371 11.05 6.77 -0.12
C GLY A 371 10.15 5.73 0.56
N ARG A 372 8.92 5.58 0.06
CA ARG A 372 7.85 4.84 0.75
C ARG A 372 7.73 3.39 0.30
N THR A 373 8.36 3.03 -0.83
CA THR A 373 8.37 1.64 -1.34
C THR A 373 9.68 0.93 -1.02
N ALA A 374 9.65 -0.40 -1.04
CA ALA A 374 10.83 -1.25 -0.81
C ALA A 374 11.94 -1.06 -1.86
N ALA A 375 11.62 -0.53 -3.04
CA ALA A 375 12.58 -0.30 -4.10
C ALA A 375 13.53 0.88 -3.82
N GLY A 376 13.26 1.68 -2.77
CA GLY A 376 14.02 2.86 -2.46
C GLY A 376 13.77 4.01 -3.45
N SER A 377 14.74 4.91 -3.53
CA SER A 377 14.71 6.08 -4.41
C SER A 377 16.05 6.29 -5.08
N ILE A 378 16.11 7.24 -6.01
CA ILE A 378 17.36 7.71 -6.62
C ILE A 378 17.48 9.22 -6.53
N THR A 379 18.71 9.70 -6.60
CA THR A 379 19.04 11.11 -6.86
C THR A 379 20.25 11.19 -7.77
N VAL A 380 20.45 12.32 -8.45
CA VAL A 380 21.67 12.59 -9.21
C VAL A 380 22.85 12.81 -8.27
N ASP A 381 24.02 12.27 -8.62
CA ASP A 381 25.25 12.54 -7.89
C ASP A 381 25.63 14.02 -8.05
N PRO A 382 25.81 14.80 -6.97
CA PRO A 382 26.39 16.13 -7.01
C PRO A 382 27.62 16.28 -7.94
N ALA A 383 28.50 15.28 -8.02
CA ALA A 383 29.67 15.32 -8.89
C ALA A 383 29.35 15.13 -10.39
N ALA A 384 28.17 14.61 -10.71
CA ALA A 384 27.71 14.36 -12.07
C ALA A 384 26.55 15.28 -12.49
N ILE A 385 26.18 16.26 -11.66
CA ILE A 385 25.02 17.13 -11.90
C ILE A 385 25.07 17.86 -13.24
N ASP A 386 26.24 18.36 -13.62
CA ASP A 386 26.46 19.10 -14.87
C ASP A 386 26.43 18.19 -16.11
N GLN A 387 26.59 16.87 -15.93
CA GLN A 387 26.51 15.89 -17.00
C GLN A 387 25.07 15.58 -17.38
N LEU A 388 24.11 15.94 -16.51
CA LEU A 388 22.68 15.68 -16.66
C LEU A 388 22.36 14.23 -17.10
N PRO A 389 22.67 13.22 -16.25
CA PRO A 389 22.44 11.81 -16.58
C PRO A 389 21.00 11.58 -17.04
N LYS A 390 20.84 10.82 -18.12
CA LYS A 390 19.54 10.50 -18.71
C LYS A 390 18.99 9.21 -18.10
N LEU A 391 17.97 9.34 -17.28
CA LEU A 391 17.22 8.23 -16.73
C LEU A 391 16.18 7.81 -17.76
N GLU A 392 16.40 6.68 -18.43
CA GLU A 392 15.52 6.15 -19.50
C GLU A 392 14.71 4.98 -18.96
N TYR A 393 13.38 5.12 -18.99
CA TYR A 393 12.45 4.11 -18.52
C TYR A 393 11.63 3.59 -19.71
N ASN A 394 12.02 2.44 -20.24
CA ASN A 394 11.34 1.78 -21.35
C ASN A 394 10.09 1.06 -20.86
N PHE A 395 8.99 1.23 -21.59
CA PHE A 395 7.75 0.53 -21.33
C PHE A 395 7.00 0.17 -22.62
N TYR A 396 6.12 -0.83 -22.51
CA TYR A 396 5.21 -1.23 -23.56
C TYR A 396 3.78 -0.99 -23.13
N THR A 397 2.98 -0.35 -23.98
CA THR A 397 1.54 -0.16 -23.77
C THR A 397 0.72 -0.87 -24.83
N PHE A 398 -0.41 -1.45 -24.42
CA PHE A 398 -1.46 -1.99 -25.27
C PHE A 398 -2.61 -0.99 -25.47
N SER A 399 -2.68 0.05 -24.65
CA SER A 399 -3.79 0.99 -24.58
C SER A 399 -3.71 2.11 -25.60
N HIS A 400 -4.86 2.42 -26.21
CA HIS A 400 -5.10 3.67 -26.91
C HIS A 400 -5.76 4.69 -25.97
N ALA A 401 -5.03 5.14 -24.94
CA ALA A 401 -5.57 6.12 -24.01
C ALA A 401 -5.69 7.51 -24.67
N LYS A 402 -6.85 8.15 -24.54
CA LYS A 402 -7.05 9.52 -25.06
C LYS A 402 -6.29 10.57 -24.26
N LYS A 403 -6.05 10.32 -22.97
CA LYS A 403 -5.44 11.26 -22.03
C LYS A 403 -4.52 10.52 -21.04
N PRO A 404 -3.42 9.91 -21.52
CA PRO A 404 -2.45 9.29 -20.63
C PRO A 404 -1.84 10.35 -19.70
N VAL A 405 -1.54 9.95 -18.46
CA VAL A 405 -0.95 10.82 -17.45
C VAL A 405 0.28 10.16 -16.85
N LEU A 406 1.41 10.86 -16.84
CA LEU A 406 2.59 10.46 -16.10
C LEU A 406 2.54 11.04 -14.68
N LEU A 407 2.66 10.15 -13.69
CA LEU A 407 2.74 10.44 -12.28
C LEU A 407 4.18 10.24 -11.83
N LEU A 408 4.83 11.28 -11.30
CA LEU A 408 6.16 11.21 -10.71
C LEU A 408 6.06 11.39 -9.20
N TYR A 409 6.59 10.43 -8.45
CA TYR A 409 6.61 10.44 -6.98
C TYR A 409 8.00 10.82 -6.52
N PHE A 410 8.12 11.99 -5.91
CA PHE A 410 9.35 12.46 -5.27
C PHE A 410 9.21 12.41 -3.75
N ASN A 411 10.32 12.31 -3.03
CA ASN A 411 10.33 12.50 -1.58
C ASN A 411 10.05 13.98 -1.22
N MET A 412 9.65 14.25 0.02
CA MET A 412 9.14 15.55 0.50
C MET A 412 10.23 16.62 0.74
N THR A 413 11.11 16.86 -0.22
CA THR A 413 12.17 17.88 -0.12
C THR A 413 11.66 19.30 -0.42
N LEU A 414 12.41 20.32 0.01
CA LEU A 414 12.15 21.74 -0.24
C LEU A 414 13.31 22.38 -1.01
N ASP A 415 13.06 23.50 -1.67
CA ASP A 415 14.13 24.29 -2.28
C ASP A 415 15.05 24.82 -1.17
N LEU A 416 16.35 24.56 -1.30
CA LEU A 416 17.37 24.97 -0.33
C LEU A 416 17.89 26.39 -0.63
N ASP A 417 17.92 26.75 -1.91
CA ASP A 417 18.37 28.04 -2.41
C ASP A 417 17.37 28.56 -3.46
N PRO A 418 16.74 29.74 -3.26
CA PRO A 418 15.85 30.34 -4.25
C PRO A 418 16.49 30.60 -5.62
N ALA A 419 17.83 30.72 -5.70
CA ALA A 419 18.56 30.89 -6.95
C ALA A 419 18.82 29.56 -7.68
N ASN A 420 18.67 28.42 -7.00
CA ASN A 420 18.86 27.08 -7.55
C ASN A 420 17.64 26.18 -7.25
N PRO A 421 16.48 26.46 -7.88
CA PRO A 421 15.27 25.70 -7.63
C PRO A 421 15.42 24.24 -8.09
N MET A 422 14.80 23.31 -7.36
CA MET A 422 14.76 21.90 -7.71
C MET A 422 13.97 21.70 -9.00
N THR A 423 14.68 21.50 -10.11
CA THR A 423 14.09 21.30 -11.44
C THR A 423 14.53 19.99 -12.08
N TYR A 424 13.68 19.42 -12.91
CA TYR A 424 13.97 18.24 -13.72
C TYR A 424 13.50 18.47 -15.14
N ASP A 425 14.17 17.82 -16.08
CA ASP A 425 13.69 17.76 -17.46
C ASP A 425 12.95 16.44 -17.71
N LEU A 426 11.88 16.50 -18.50
CA LEU A 426 11.08 15.38 -18.94
C LEU A 426 11.01 15.38 -20.47
N ALA A 427 11.21 14.21 -21.08
CA ALA A 427 10.91 13.95 -22.47
C ALA A 427 10.21 12.59 -22.62
N VAL A 428 9.34 12.49 -23.62
CA VAL A 428 8.72 11.24 -24.05
C VAL A 428 9.25 10.92 -25.44
N ASP A 429 9.75 9.70 -25.62
CA ASP A 429 10.38 9.23 -26.85
C ASP A 429 11.44 10.22 -27.38
N ASN A 430 11.32 10.61 -28.65
CA ASN A 430 12.20 11.59 -29.30
C ASN A 430 11.70 13.04 -29.17
N GLY A 431 10.76 13.29 -28.26
CA GLY A 431 10.22 14.61 -27.98
C GLY A 431 11.26 15.59 -27.41
N ALA A 432 10.92 16.88 -27.41
CA ALA A 432 11.76 17.89 -26.77
C ALA A 432 11.70 17.76 -25.24
N PHE A 433 12.79 18.13 -24.57
CA PHE A 433 12.80 18.21 -23.12
C PHE A 433 12.04 19.43 -22.62
N GLU A 434 11.11 19.20 -21.70
CA GLU A 434 10.43 20.22 -20.92
C GLU A 434 11.01 20.29 -19.51
N THR A 435 11.32 21.49 -19.03
CA THR A 435 11.83 21.69 -17.66
C THR A 435 10.67 22.00 -16.71
N HIS A 436 10.57 21.24 -15.63
CA HIS A 436 9.59 21.43 -14.58
C HIS A 436 10.26 21.66 -13.23
N ARG A 437 9.61 22.43 -12.36
CA ARG A 437 10.04 22.56 -10.96
C ARG A 437 9.30 21.55 -10.09
N LEU A 438 9.99 20.98 -9.11
CA LEU A 438 9.35 20.13 -8.12
C LEU A 438 8.40 20.96 -7.28
N VAL A 439 8.85 21.93 -6.49
CA VAL A 439 7.94 22.71 -5.64
C VAL A 439 7.51 24.03 -6.29
N ALA A 440 6.29 24.50 -6.00
CA ALA A 440 5.85 25.81 -6.48
C ALA A 440 6.73 26.94 -5.90
N LYS A 441 6.72 28.12 -6.53
CA LYS A 441 7.37 29.31 -5.95
C LYS A 441 6.56 29.77 -4.76
N ALA A 442 7.20 29.89 -3.61
CA ALA A 442 6.63 30.57 -2.46
C ALA A 442 6.30 32.02 -2.85
N GLU A 443 5.17 32.53 -2.38
CA GLU A 443 4.74 33.91 -2.68
C GLU A 443 5.65 34.92 -1.99
N ASN A 444 5.98 34.68 -0.71
CA ASN A 444 6.92 35.49 0.05
C ASN A 444 8.07 34.66 0.63
N SER A 445 9.13 35.34 1.06
CA SER A 445 10.26 34.71 1.75
C SER A 445 9.81 34.11 3.09
N GLY A 446 10.10 32.83 3.32
CA GLY A 446 9.69 32.10 4.52
C GLY A 446 8.37 31.36 4.40
N ASP A 447 7.59 31.60 3.33
CA ASP A 447 6.37 30.84 3.06
C ASP A 447 6.70 29.42 2.61
N LEU A 448 5.87 28.46 3.02
CA LEU A 448 5.93 27.08 2.54
C LEU A 448 5.28 27.00 1.15
N PRO A 449 5.80 26.16 0.24
CA PRO A 449 5.22 26.04 -1.09
C PRO A 449 3.80 25.45 -1.01
N GLY A 450 2.94 25.87 -1.94
CA GLY A 450 1.60 25.31 -2.08
C GLY A 450 1.64 23.78 -2.13
N GLY A 451 0.76 23.12 -1.36
CA GLY A 451 0.70 21.67 -1.23
C GLY A 451 1.63 21.06 -0.18
N TRP A 452 2.47 21.85 0.51
CA TRP A 452 3.39 21.34 1.55
C TRP A 452 2.65 20.57 2.66
N PHE A 453 1.51 21.09 3.11
CA PHE A 453 0.72 20.47 4.16
C PHE A 453 0.32 19.02 3.82
N HIS A 454 -0.04 18.76 2.57
CA HIS A 454 -0.34 17.40 2.12
C HIS A 454 0.94 16.58 1.94
N ALA A 455 1.96 17.15 1.30
CA ALA A 455 3.20 16.43 1.02
C ALA A 455 3.95 15.97 2.28
N VAL A 456 3.93 16.76 3.36
CA VAL A 456 4.55 16.38 4.63
C VAL A 456 3.78 15.27 5.35
N GLN A 457 2.45 15.23 5.21
CA GLN A 457 1.63 14.15 5.75
C GLN A 457 1.77 12.88 4.92
N ASP A 458 1.77 12.99 3.59
CA ASP A 458 1.86 11.87 2.64
C ASP A 458 3.30 11.39 2.42
N CYS A 459 4.27 12.12 2.98
CA CYS A 459 5.71 11.93 2.81
C CYS A 459 6.15 11.87 1.34
N THR A 460 5.45 12.59 0.45
CA THR A 460 5.75 12.62 -0.99
C THR A 460 5.28 13.90 -1.68
N TRP A 461 5.98 14.28 -2.74
CA TRP A 461 5.49 15.18 -3.77
C TRP A 461 5.05 14.39 -5.01
N LEU A 462 3.75 14.41 -5.32
CA LEU A 462 3.21 13.87 -6.56
C LEU A 462 3.18 14.94 -7.66
N ARG A 463 3.79 14.67 -8.82
CA ARG A 463 3.70 15.52 -10.01
C ARG A 463 2.98 14.79 -11.14
N LYS A 464 2.02 15.47 -11.76
CA LYS A 464 1.18 14.94 -12.84
C LYS A 464 1.52 15.67 -14.14
N HIS A 465 1.84 14.91 -15.18
CA HIS A 465 2.12 15.41 -16.52
C HIS A 465 1.16 14.77 -17.51
N TYR A 466 0.40 15.59 -18.24
CA TYR A 466 -0.57 15.10 -19.21
C TYR A 466 0.13 14.82 -20.54
N LEU A 467 0.12 13.57 -21.00
CA LEU A 467 0.87 13.13 -22.18
C LEU A 467 0.00 13.07 -23.45
N SER A 468 -1.09 13.85 -23.48
CA SER A 468 -2.05 13.84 -24.60
C SER A 468 -1.44 14.32 -25.93
N GLU A 469 -0.41 15.16 -25.85
CA GLU A 469 0.32 15.68 -27.02
C GLU A 469 1.58 14.87 -27.35
N ALA A 470 1.94 13.89 -26.50
CA ALA A 470 3.14 13.08 -26.66
C ALA A 470 2.98 11.96 -27.70
N GLY A 471 1.76 11.73 -28.22
CA GLY A 471 1.52 10.73 -29.26
C GLY A 471 1.67 9.28 -28.81
N ILE A 472 1.46 9.00 -27.52
CA ILE A 472 1.53 7.62 -27.00
C ILE A 472 0.46 6.75 -27.66
N VAL A 473 0.90 5.66 -28.26
CA VAL A 473 0.09 4.66 -28.97
C VAL A 473 0.51 3.26 -28.51
N PRO A 474 -0.23 2.20 -28.81
CA PRO A 474 0.23 0.85 -28.50
C PRO A 474 1.58 0.56 -29.14
N GLY A 475 2.51 0.06 -28.33
CA GLY A 475 3.90 -0.11 -28.72
C GLY A 475 4.87 0.22 -27.60
N GLU A 476 6.14 0.24 -27.98
CA GLU A 476 7.26 0.61 -27.12
C GLU A 476 7.40 2.13 -27.04
N HIS A 477 7.65 2.61 -25.84
CA HIS A 477 7.87 4.02 -25.53
C HIS A 477 8.94 4.16 -24.45
N VAL A 478 9.52 5.35 -24.36
CA VAL A 478 10.50 5.69 -23.32
C VAL A 478 10.15 7.00 -22.63
N ILE A 479 10.15 7.01 -21.30
CA ILE A 479 10.20 8.24 -20.51
C ILE A 479 11.65 8.54 -20.18
N THR A 480 12.13 9.73 -20.58
CA THR A 480 13.46 10.20 -20.21
C THR A 480 13.38 11.32 -19.19
N LEU A 481 14.04 11.15 -18.05
CA LEU A 481 14.17 12.16 -17.01
C LEU A 481 15.63 12.61 -16.84
N ARG A 482 15.83 13.90 -16.52
CA ARG A 482 17.13 14.43 -16.06
C ARG A 482 16.90 15.23 -14.80
N LEU A 483 17.44 14.76 -13.68
CA LEU A 483 17.37 15.50 -12.40
C LEU A 483 18.45 16.58 -12.41
N LYS A 484 18.06 17.85 -12.23
CA LYS A 484 18.99 19.01 -12.29
C LYS A 484 19.36 19.52 -10.91
N HIS A 485 18.95 18.81 -9.86
CA HIS A 485 19.26 19.14 -8.48
C HIS A 485 19.39 17.86 -7.65
N SER A 486 20.43 17.73 -6.83
CA SER A 486 20.69 16.53 -6.00
C SER A 486 19.71 16.34 -4.83
N ASN A 487 18.92 17.37 -4.53
CA ASN A 487 17.79 17.30 -3.58
C ASN A 487 16.48 16.78 -4.22
N LEU A 488 16.50 16.44 -5.51
CA LEU A 488 15.40 15.69 -6.15
C LEU A 488 15.59 14.20 -5.87
N ILE A 489 14.73 13.66 -5.04
CA ILE A 489 14.74 12.25 -4.67
C ILE A 489 13.54 11.58 -5.33
N LEU A 490 13.76 10.88 -6.44
CA LEU A 490 12.71 10.23 -7.22
C LEU A 490 12.51 8.79 -6.71
N GLU A 491 11.29 8.47 -6.30
CA GLU A 491 10.89 7.16 -5.76
C GLU A 491 10.43 6.23 -6.89
N LYS A 492 9.47 6.69 -7.69
CA LYS A 492 8.91 5.94 -8.82
C LYS A 492 8.19 6.84 -9.81
N LEU A 493 7.89 6.27 -10.97
CA LEU A 493 6.97 6.84 -11.95
C LEU A 493 5.85 5.86 -12.30
N VAL A 494 4.68 6.40 -12.64
CA VAL A 494 3.54 5.62 -13.11
C VAL A 494 2.96 6.28 -14.36
N VAL A 495 2.86 5.55 -15.46
CA VAL A 495 2.10 5.97 -16.65
C VAL A 495 0.69 5.42 -16.52
N ASP A 496 -0.28 6.31 -16.31
CA ASP A 496 -1.69 5.98 -16.16
C ASP A 496 -2.42 6.12 -17.50
N PHE A 497 -3.02 5.03 -17.96
CA PHE A 497 -3.86 4.96 -19.16
C PHE A 497 -5.36 5.03 -18.82
N GLY A 498 -5.70 5.32 -17.57
CA GLY A 498 -7.06 5.34 -17.01
C GLY A 498 -7.34 4.21 -16.04
N GLY A 499 -6.31 3.46 -15.64
CA GLY A 499 -6.41 2.27 -14.81
C GLY A 499 -5.95 2.44 -13.36
N VAL A 500 -5.19 3.51 -13.06
CA VAL A 500 -4.70 3.75 -11.69
C VAL A 500 -5.87 3.96 -10.74
N LYS A 501 -5.85 3.21 -9.63
CA LYS A 501 -6.81 3.28 -8.53
C LYS A 501 -6.23 4.07 -7.36
N GLU A 502 -7.12 4.57 -6.51
CA GLU A 502 -6.74 5.38 -5.36
C GLU A 502 -6.04 4.52 -4.29
N SER A 503 -4.79 4.86 -3.98
CA SER A 503 -4.03 4.22 -2.92
C SER A 503 -2.92 5.16 -2.44
N TYR A 504 -2.43 4.94 -1.22
CA TYR A 504 -1.44 5.80 -0.59
C TYR A 504 -0.04 5.71 -1.23
N LEU A 505 0.37 4.48 -1.54
CA LEU A 505 1.66 4.14 -2.12
C LEU A 505 1.61 4.14 -3.65
N GLY A 506 0.43 4.17 -4.26
CA GLY A 506 0.21 3.94 -5.70
C GLY A 506 0.46 2.48 -6.11
N PRO A 507 0.24 2.12 -7.38
CA PRO A 507 0.32 0.74 -7.84
C PRO A 507 1.70 0.10 -7.63
N PRO A 508 1.76 -1.23 -7.41
CA PRO A 508 3.01 -1.98 -7.31
C PRO A 508 3.75 -1.97 -8.64
N PRO A 509 5.06 -2.33 -8.67
CA PRO A 509 5.82 -2.42 -9.91
C PRO A 509 5.15 -3.33 -10.94
N SER A 510 5.07 -2.88 -12.18
CA SER A 510 4.57 -3.68 -13.30
C SER A 510 5.56 -4.80 -13.66
N PHE A 511 5.08 -5.79 -14.42
CA PHE A 511 5.95 -6.83 -14.97
C PHE A 511 7.08 -6.22 -15.80
N TYR A 512 8.31 -6.66 -15.56
CA TYR A 512 9.49 -6.26 -16.31
C TYR A 512 9.94 -7.41 -17.20
N LEU A 513 10.00 -7.16 -18.52
CA LEU A 513 10.64 -8.06 -19.47
C LEU A 513 12.15 -7.81 -19.42
N SER A 514 12.91 -8.85 -19.07
CA SER A 514 14.36 -8.82 -18.89
C SER A 514 15.13 -9.35 -20.07
#